data_AF-A0A935RQV1-F1
#
_entry.id   AF-A0A935RQV1-F1
#
_cell.length_a   1.000
_cell.length_b   1.000
_cell.length_c   1.000
_cell.angle_alpha   90.00
_cell.angle_beta   90.00
_cell.angle_gamma   90.00
#
_symmetry.space_group_name_H-M   'P 1'
#
loop_
_entity.id
_entity.type
_entity.pdbx_description
1 polymer ?
#
loop_
_entity_poly.entity_id
_entity_poly.type
_entity_poly.pdbx_seq_one_letter_code
_entity_poly.pdbx_strand_id
1 'polypeptide(L)'
;MNAPGKYPLKSKTTLLQAITIAHGFTQVAARNKIVVFRFGKDGEGLNKIKASYDDIVLRDGSDQNIELKPGDQIVVPSETMVVLPSR
;
A
#
# COMPACT_ATOMS: atom_id res chain seq x y z
N MET A 1 6.22 0.36 -6.62
CA MET A 1 5.15 0.03 -7.59
C MET A 1 5.66 0.33 -8.98
N ASN A 2 5.29 -0.45 -9.99
CA ASN A 2 5.80 -0.27 -11.35
C ASN A 2 5.19 0.96 -12.06
N ALA A 3 3.94 1.31 -11.74
CA ALA A 3 3.28 2.53 -12.21
C ALA A 3 2.69 3.33 -11.02
N PRO A 4 3.46 4.21 -10.35
CA PRO A 4 2.92 5.09 -9.33
C PRO A 4 2.01 6.15 -9.96
N GLY A 5 0.83 6.39 -9.37
CA GLY A 5 -0.13 7.35 -9.91
C GLY A 5 -1.41 7.44 -9.10
N LYS A 6 -2.27 8.41 -9.46
CA LYS A 6 -3.63 8.51 -8.92
C LYS A 6 -4.53 7.58 -9.72
N TYR A 7 -5.13 6.60 -9.06
CA TYR A 7 -6.06 5.67 -9.68
C TYR A 7 -7.47 5.91 -9.13
N PRO A 8 -8.48 6.18 -9.98
CA PRO A 8 -9.86 6.27 -9.52
C PRO A 8 -10.32 4.89 -9.05
N LEU A 9 -10.77 4.78 -7.81
CA LEU A 9 -11.39 3.58 -7.27
C LEU A 9 -12.77 3.42 -7.90
N LYS A 10 -12.89 2.56 -8.93
CA LYS A 10 -14.16 2.33 -9.63
C LYS A 10 -15.10 1.35 -8.90
N SER A 11 -14.61 0.61 -7.89
CA SER A 11 -15.35 -0.40 -7.13
C SER A 11 -14.64 -0.72 -5.80
N LYS A 12 -15.18 -1.63 -4.98
CA LYS A 12 -14.52 -2.24 -3.81
C LYS A 12 -13.15 -2.81 -4.23
N THR A 13 -12.10 -2.02 -4.04
CA THR A 13 -10.74 -2.36 -4.47
C THR A 13 -9.96 -2.78 -3.24
N THR A 14 -9.38 -3.98 -3.26
CA THR A 14 -8.51 -4.44 -2.18
C THR A 14 -7.07 -4.01 -2.43
N LEU A 15 -6.23 -4.11 -1.39
CA LEU A 15 -4.80 -3.85 -1.50
C LEU A 15 -4.15 -4.64 -2.65
N LEU A 16 -4.45 -5.92 -2.77
CA LEU A 16 -3.95 -6.76 -3.87
C LEU A 16 -4.42 -6.26 -5.24
N GLN A 17 -5.70 -5.91 -5.37
CA GLN A 17 -6.21 -5.40 -6.65
C GLN A 17 -5.54 -4.09 -7.06
N ALA A 18 -5.29 -3.19 -6.11
CA ALA A 18 -4.56 -1.94 -6.39
C ALA A 18 -3.12 -2.19 -6.82
N ILE A 19 -2.43 -3.18 -6.24
CA ILE A 19 -1.10 -3.61 -6.69
C ILE A 19 -1.15 -4.12 -8.13
N THR A 20 -2.16 -4.93 -8.47
CA THR A 20 -2.36 -5.43 -9.84
C THR A 20 -2.61 -4.30 -10.83
N ILE A 21 -3.46 -3.33 -10.47
CA ILE A 21 -3.71 -2.12 -11.27
C ILE A 21 -2.42 -1.30 -11.46
N ALA A 22 -1.55 -1.24 -10.44
CA ALA A 22 -0.26 -0.58 -10.51
C ALA A 22 0.83 -1.38 -11.26
N HIS A 23 0.44 -2.39 -12.03
CA HIS A 23 1.33 -3.30 -12.78
C HIS A 23 2.32 -4.08 -11.90
N GLY A 24 1.91 -4.37 -10.66
CA GLY A 24 2.71 -5.12 -9.70
C GLY A 24 3.86 -4.33 -9.08
N PHE A 25 4.86 -5.07 -8.61
CA PHE A 25 6.04 -4.52 -7.95
C PHE A 25 7.21 -4.37 -8.92
N THR A 26 8.05 -3.38 -8.67
CA THR A 26 9.39 -3.30 -9.28
C THR A 26 10.29 -4.35 -8.63
N GLN A 27 11.34 -4.82 -9.33
CA GLN A 27 12.26 -5.83 -8.80
C GLN A 27 12.93 -5.44 -7.47
N VAL A 28 13.09 -4.13 -7.22
CA VAL A 28 13.72 -3.59 -6.01
C VAL A 28 12.72 -3.19 -4.91
N ALA A 29 11.43 -3.49 -5.08
CA ALA A 29 10.40 -3.09 -4.11
C ALA A 29 10.39 -4.03 -2.88
N ALA A 30 10.38 -3.44 -1.70
CA ALA A 30 10.16 -4.16 -0.44
C ALA A 30 8.66 -4.49 -0.29
N ARG A 31 8.22 -5.52 -1.01
CA ARG A 31 6.81 -5.97 -1.06
C ARG A 31 6.25 -6.46 0.29
N ASN A 32 7.11 -6.71 1.27
CA ASN A 32 6.77 -7.05 2.65
C ASN A 32 6.63 -5.82 3.58
N LYS A 33 6.92 -4.60 3.09
CA LYS A 33 6.88 -3.35 3.88
C LYS A 33 5.87 -2.36 3.32
N ILE A 34 4.70 -2.83 2.91
CA ILE A 34 3.66 -1.98 2.34
C ILE A 34 3.02 -1.18 3.47
N VAL A 35 2.81 0.11 3.23
CA VAL A 35 2.12 1.00 4.16
C VAL A 35 0.97 1.69 3.45
N VAL A 36 -0.23 1.53 3.98
CA VAL A 36 -1.42 2.26 3.56
C VAL A 36 -1.64 3.40 4.54
N PHE A 37 -1.59 4.62 4.01
CA PHE A 37 -1.91 5.83 4.73
C PHE A 37 -3.37 6.17 4.48
N ARG A 38 -4.16 6.10 5.55
CA ARG A 38 -5.57 6.44 5.56
C ARG A 38 -5.77 7.70 6.38
N PHE A 39 -6.15 8.78 5.72
CA PHE A 39 -6.55 10.00 6.40
C PHE A 39 -8.00 9.83 6.88
N GLY A 40 -8.23 9.96 8.18
CA GLY A 40 -9.58 10.01 8.73
C GLY A 40 -10.34 11.24 8.23
N LYS A 41 -11.67 11.21 8.28
CA LYS A 41 -12.47 12.44 8.18
C LYS A 41 -12.53 13.09 9.56
N ASP A 42 -12.51 14.42 9.60
CA ASP A 42 -12.78 15.21 10.80
C ASP A 42 -11.81 15.02 11.98
N GLY A 43 -10.50 15.22 11.75
CA GLY A 43 -9.53 15.34 12.83
C GLY A 43 -9.05 14.01 13.44
N GLU A 44 -9.62 12.88 13.02
CA GLU A 44 -9.00 11.57 13.21
C GLU A 44 -7.69 11.54 12.41
N GLY A 45 -6.57 11.54 13.12
CA GLY A 45 -5.23 11.64 12.55
C GLY A 45 -4.89 10.56 11.51
N LEU A 46 -3.67 10.63 11.00
CA LEU A 46 -3.17 9.73 9.97
C LEU A 46 -3.10 8.28 10.48
N ASN A 47 -3.99 7.42 9.97
CA ASN A 47 -3.96 5.99 10.23
C ASN A 47 -2.95 5.32 9.28
N LYS A 48 -1.97 4.62 9.85
CA LYS A 48 -0.95 3.88 9.09
C LYS A 48 -1.21 2.40 9.23
N ILE A 49 -1.65 1.75 8.16
CA ILE A 49 -1.93 0.32 8.13
C ILE A 49 -0.75 -0.36 7.45
N LYS A 50 -0.08 -1.28 8.14
CA LYS A 50 1.03 -2.05 7.60
C LYS A 50 0.49 -3.34 6.98
N ALA A 51 1.01 -3.68 5.81
CA ALA A 51 0.66 -4.90 5.10
C ALA A 51 1.90 -5.50 4.42
N SER A 52 1.85 -6.81 4.17
CA SER A 52 2.92 -7.55 3.56
C SER A 52 2.35 -8.42 2.45
N TYR A 53 2.83 -8.24 1.22
CA TYR A 53 2.36 -9.03 0.09
C TYR A 53 2.64 -10.51 0.27
N ASP A 54 3.83 -10.86 0.76
CA ASP A 54 4.22 -12.25 0.98
C ASP A 54 3.32 -12.92 2.02
N ASP A 55 2.94 -12.21 3.08
CA ASP A 55 2.04 -12.76 4.10
C ASP A 55 0.61 -12.93 3.55
N ILE A 56 0.15 -12.03 2.68
CA ILE A 56 -1.17 -12.13 2.03
C ILE A 56 -1.22 -13.28 1.03
N VAL A 57 -0.16 -13.50 0.23
CA VAL A 57 -0.19 -14.42 -0.92
C VAL A 57 0.38 -15.80 -0.60
N LEU A 58 1.40 -15.87 0.25
CA LEU A 58 2.13 -17.12 0.56
C LEU A 58 1.73 -17.71 1.93
N ARG A 59 0.95 -16.98 2.73
CA ARG A 59 0.47 -17.43 4.04
C ARG A 59 -1.04 -17.16 4.17
N ASP A 60 -1.58 -17.42 5.36
CA ASP A 60 -2.99 -17.16 5.71
C ASP A 60 -3.27 -15.68 6.08
N GLY A 61 -2.50 -14.73 5.52
CA GLY A 61 -2.55 -13.31 5.85
C GLY A 61 -3.72 -12.54 5.24
N SER A 62 -4.88 -13.19 5.06
CA SER A 62 -6.06 -12.61 4.41
C SER A 62 -6.53 -11.31 5.06
N ASP A 63 -6.34 -11.17 6.37
CA ASP A 63 -6.67 -9.97 7.15
C ASP A 63 -5.89 -8.72 6.73
N GLN A 64 -4.71 -8.90 6.12
CA GLN A 64 -3.89 -7.79 5.61
C GLN A 64 -4.34 -7.32 4.22
N ASN A 65 -5.18 -8.09 3.52
CA ASN A 65 -5.76 -7.71 2.23
C ASN A 65 -6.95 -6.76 2.41
N ILE A 66 -6.67 -5.61 3.02
CA ILE A 66 -7.70 -4.63 3.38
C ILE A 66 -8.41 -4.06 2.15
N GLU A 67 -9.69 -3.74 2.32
CA GLU A 67 -10.43 -2.93 1.36
C GLU A 67 -9.94 -1.47 1.45
N LEU A 68 -9.60 -0.89 0.31
CA LEU A 68 -9.13 0.48 0.18
C LEU A 68 -10.30 1.44 0.16
N LYS A 69 -10.12 2.57 0.83
CA LYS A 69 -11.11 3.65 0.89
C LYS A 69 -10.66 4.83 0.02
N PRO A 70 -11.59 5.66 -0.46
CA PRO A 70 -11.26 6.91 -1.13
C PRO A 70 -10.35 7.77 -0.26
N GLY A 71 -9.23 8.22 -0.82
CA GLY A 71 -8.20 8.99 -0.09
C GLY A 71 -7.09 8.15 0.53
N ASP A 72 -7.18 6.81 0.48
CA ASP A 72 -6.06 5.95 0.87
C ASP A 72 -4.87 6.14 -0.07
N GLN A 73 -3.68 6.22 0.51
CA GLN A 73 -2.42 6.28 -0.22
C GLN A 73 -1.57 5.06 0.10
N ILE A 74 -1.21 4.29 -0.92
CA ILE A 74 -0.39 3.10 -0.77
C ILE A 74 1.06 3.45 -1.09
N VAL A 75 1.95 3.16 -0.15
CA VAL A 75 3.39 3.35 -0.30
C VAL A 75 4.07 2.00 -0.20
N VAL A 76 4.86 1.69 -1.23
CA VAL A 76 5.73 0.52 -1.25
C VAL A 76 7.16 1.04 -1.35
N PRO A 77 7.94 0.98 -0.27
CA PRO A 77 9.33 1.41 -0.31
C PRO A 77 10.17 0.46 -1.16
N SER A 78 11.29 0.96 -1.69
CA SER A 78 12.35 0.10 -2.21
C SER A 78 13.16 -0.49 -1.05
N GLU A 79 13.74 -1.68 -1.23
CA GLU A 79 14.66 -2.27 -0.23
C GLU A 79 15.84 -1.33 0.08
N THR A 80 16.24 -0.50 -0.88
CA THR A 80 17.17 0.62 -0.72
C THR A 80 16.50 1.83 -0.09
N MET A 81 15.76 1.70 1.03
CA MET A 81 15.15 2.88 1.66
C MET A 81 16.26 3.89 2.04
N VAL A 82 16.41 4.91 1.21
CA VAL A 82 17.07 6.17 1.52
C VAL A 82 16.33 6.73 2.73
N VAL A 83 17.01 6.70 3.86
CA VAL A 83 16.77 7.60 4.99
C VAL A 83 16.56 8.99 4.41
N LEU A 84 15.33 9.49 4.45
CA LEU A 84 15.09 10.92 4.25
C LEU A 84 15.90 11.63 5.34
N PRO A 85 16.88 12.49 5.00
CA PRO A 85 17.54 13.28 6.02
C PRO A 85 16.47 14.18 6.65
N SER A 86 16.20 13.96 7.93
CA SER A 86 15.51 14.90 8.79
C SER A 86 16.32 16.19 8.75
N ARG A 87 15.73 17.21 8.14
CA ARG A 87 16.29 18.56 8.07
C ARG A 87 16.11 19.27 9.40
#